data_AF-R2NYU8-F1
#
_entry.id   AF-R2NYU8-F1
#
_cell.length_a   1.000
_cell.length_b   1.000
_cell.length_c   1.000
_cell.angle_alpha   90.00
_cell.angle_beta   90.00
_cell.angle_gamma   90.00
#
_symmetry.space_group_name_H-M   'P 1'
#
loop_
_entity.id
_entity.type
_entity.pdbx_description
1 polymer ?
#
loop_
_entity_poly.entity_id
_entity_poly.type
_entity_poly.pdbx_seq_one_letter_code
_entity_poly.pdbx_strand_id
1 'polypeptide(L)' 'MANIYVNLIRKGLKTIEEVPRTIRNEVQAILDAETAD' A
#
# COMPACT_ATOMS: atom_id res chain seq x y z
N MET A 1 7.37 2.96 6.98
CA MET A 1 7.00 3.82 5.82
C MET A 1 5.89 3.19 4.99
N ALA A 2 5.96 1.89 4.64
CA ALA A 2 4.93 1.17 3.89
C ALA A 2 3.52 1.29 4.49
N ASN A 3 3.35 1.05 5.80
CA ASN A 3 2.04 1.20 6.48
C ASN A 3 1.38 2.57 6.32
N ILE A 4 2.15 3.65 6.15
CA ILE A 4 1.58 4.99 5.91
C ILE A 4 0.93 5.00 4.53
N TYR A 5 1.64 4.52 3.51
CA TYR A 5 1.12 4.42 2.15
C TYR A 5 -0.07 3.46 2.05
N VAL A 6 -0.02 2.30 2.72
CA VAL A 6 -1.15 1.37 2.83
C VAL A 6 -2.39 2.10 3.35
N ASN A 7 -2.26 2.82 4.47
CA ASN A 7 -3.37 3.58 5.05
C ASN A 7 -3.88 4.70 4.12
N LEU A 8 -3.00 5.39 3.40
CA LEU A 8 -3.38 6.43 2.45
C LEU A 8 -4.12 5.84 1.24
N ILE A 9 -3.68 4.68 0.76
CA ILE A 9 -4.33 3.95 -0.34
C ILE A 9 -5.71 3.45 0.08
N ARG A 10 -5.83 2.87 1.29
CA ARG A 10 -7.14 2.43 1.84
C ARG A 10 -8.12 3.58 1.99
N LYS A 11 -7.64 4.78 2.30
CA LYS A 11 -8.46 6.00 2.40
C LYS A 11 -8.77 6.64 1.04
N GLY A 12 -8.26 6.10 -0.07
CA GLY A 12 -8.40 6.68 -1.40
C GLY A 12 -7.63 7.99 -1.59
N LEU A 13 -6.70 8.31 -0.68
CA LEU A 13 -5.90 9.53 -0.69
C LEU A 13 -4.64 9.40 -1.55
N LYS A 14 -4.21 8.16 -1.82
CA LYS A 14 -3.09 7.84 -2.71
C LYS A 14 -3.37 6.58 -3.52
N THR A 15 -2.64 6.40 -4.62
CA THR A 15 -2.61 5.14 -5.37
C THR A 15 -1.28 4.39 -5.20
N ILE A 16 -1.25 3.11 -5.58
CA ILE A 16 -0.04 2.28 -5.58
C ILE A 16 1.06 2.85 -6.50
N GLU A 17 0.68 3.65 -7.49
CA GLU A 17 1.61 4.30 -8.42
C GLU A 17 2.41 5.41 -7.76
N GLU A 18 1.82 6.11 -6.78
CA GLU A 18 2.47 7.14 -5.98
C GLU A 18 3.42 6.57 -4.91
N VAL A 19 3.42 5.25 -4.72
CA VAL A 19 4.32 4.57 -3.81
C VAL A 19 5.70 4.44 -4.45
N PRO A 20 6.77 4.84 -3.74
CA PRO A 20 8.14 4.65 -4.21
C PRO A 20 8.40 3.19 -4.58
N ARG A 21 9.04 2.97 -5.74
CA ARG A 21 9.27 1.62 -6.29
C ARG A 21 9.99 0.68 -5.31
N THR A 22 10.83 1.22 -4.44
CA THR A 22 11.57 0.46 -3.42
C THR A 22 10.69 -0.22 -2.39
N ILE A 23 9.53 0.38 -2.07
CA ILE A 23 8.58 -0.14 -1.08
C ILE A 23 7.24 -0.55 -1.69
N ARG A 24 7.08 -0.44 -3.01
CA ARG A 24 5.82 -0.78 -3.71
C ARG A 24 5.45 -2.25 -3.50
N ASN A 25 6.43 -3.16 -3.57
CA ASN A 25 6.19 -4.58 -3.32
C ASN A 25 5.76 -4.85 -1.88
N GLU A 26 6.35 -4.15 -0.91
CA GLU A 26 6.00 -4.28 0.51
C GLU A 26 4.58 -3.78 0.76
N VAL A 27 4.22 -2.62 0.20
CA VAL A 27 2.86 -2.06 0.30
C VAL A 27 1.83 -2.96 -0.36
N GLN A 28 2.13 -3.50 -1.55
CA GLN A 28 1.25 -4.42 -2.28
C GLN A 28 1.03 -5.71 -1.48
N ALA A 29 2.10 -6.32 -0.93
CA ALA A 29 2.00 -7.51 -0.11
C ALA A 29 1.12 -7.32 1.14
N ILE A 30 1.17 -6.14 1.78
CA ILE A 30 0.32 -5.82 2.93
C ILE A 30 -1.14 -5.68 2.49
N LEU A 31 -1.41 -4.97 1.39
CA LEU A 31 -2.76 -4.81 0.85
C LEU A 31 -3.40 -6.16 0.44
N ASP A 32 -2.62 -7.03 -0.20
CA ASP A 32 -3.07 -8.37 -0.60
C ASP A 32 -3.31 -9.28 0.62
N ALA A 33 -2.44 -9.21 1.64
CA ALA A 33 -2.61 -9.97 2.88
C ALA A 33 -3.86 -9.55 3.68
N GLU A 34 -4.22 -8.26 3.66
CA GLU A 34 -5.43 -7.77 4.33
C GLU A 34 -6.72 -8.06 3.56
N THR A 35 -6.66 -8.28 2.24
CA THR A 35 -7.85 -8.55 1.42
C THR A 35 -8.26 -10.04 1.45
N ALA A 36 -7.39 -10.91 1.98
CA ALA A 36 -7.62 -12.36 2.06
C ALA A 36 -8.42 -12.81 3.31
N ASP A 37 -9.01 -11.88 4.08
CA ASP A 37 -9.86 -12.13 5.26
C ASP A 37 -11.35 -11.86 4.99
#